data_AF-A0A1G3Y172-F1
#
_entry.id   AF-A0A1G3Y172-F1
#
_cell.length_a   1.000
_cell.length_b   1.000
_cell.length_c   1.000
_cell.angle_alpha   90.00
_cell.angle_beta   90.00
_cell.angle_gamma   90.00
#
_symmetry.space_group_name_H-M   'P 1'
#
loop_
_entity.id
_entity.type
_entity.pdbx_description
1 polymer ?
#
loop_
_entity_poly.entity_id
_entity_poly.type
_entity_poly.pdbx_seq_one_letter_code
_entity_poly.pdbx_strand_id
1 'polypeptide(L)'
;MITASIRLTGTLDDGAEVYRSYYLVADFGASGSGKSSIIPMSMGAPMPDDEHLTVKYGGEEAALKAAAEAIKALPGNQGLEVRAVINPE
;
A
#
# COMPACT_ATOMS: atom_id res chain seq x y z
N MET A 1 4.80 -12.49 9.66
CA MET A 1 3.80 -11.79 8.84
C MET A 1 3.35 -10.51 9.54
N ILE A 2 3.47 -9.37 8.86
CA ILE A 2 2.97 -8.05 9.30
C ILE A 2 1.87 -7.63 8.34
N THR A 3 0.79 -7.05 8.86
CA THR A 3 -0.29 -6.51 8.03
C THR A 3 -0.42 -5.01 8.25
N ALA A 4 -0.95 -4.30 7.26
CA ALA A 4 -1.30 -2.89 7.43
C ALA A 4 -2.54 -2.51 6.63
N SER A 5 -3.29 -1.56 7.13
CA SER A 5 -4.32 -0.87 6.37
C SER A 5 -3.83 0.52 6.01
N ILE A 6 -3.93 0.90 4.73
CA ILE A 6 -3.64 2.25 4.26
C ILE A 6 -4.95 2.88 3.79
N ARG A 7 -5.22 4.09 4.28
CA ARG A 7 -6.33 4.93 3.82
C ARG A 7 -5.76 6.18 3.17
N LEU A 8 -6.28 6.52 2.00
CA LEU A 8 -5.96 7.75 1.29
C LEU A 8 -7.22 8.58 1.15
N THR A 9 -7.13 9.85 1.53
CA THR A 9 -8.26 10.79 1.49
C THR A 9 -7.83 12.13 0.94
N GLY A 10 -8.72 12.80 0.23
CA GLY A 10 -8.47 14.15 -0.28
C GLY A 10 -9.45 14.54 -1.36
N THR A 11 -9.17 15.65 -2.02
CA THR A 11 -9.95 16.18 -3.12
C THR A 11 -9.10 16.15 -4.37
N LEU A 12 -9.60 15.56 -5.46
CA LEU A 12 -8.93 15.56 -6.76
C LEU A 12 -9.09 16.92 -7.47
N ASP A 13 -8.33 17.12 -8.55
CA ASP A 13 -8.34 18.38 -9.32
C ASP A 13 -9.71 18.75 -9.92
N ASP A 14 -10.61 17.77 -10.08
CA ASP A 14 -11.98 17.97 -10.53
C ASP A 14 -12.96 18.35 -9.39
N GLY A 15 -12.45 18.48 -8.16
CA GLY A 15 -13.23 18.79 -6.97
C GLY A 15 -13.89 17.57 -6.30
N ALA A 16 -13.69 16.36 -6.82
CA ALA A 16 -14.26 15.15 -6.22
C ALA A 16 -13.53 14.76 -4.94
N GLU A 17 -14.28 14.56 -3.85
CA GLU A 17 -13.74 13.92 -2.65
C GLU A 17 -13.51 12.42 -2.91
N VAL A 18 -12.30 11.97 -2.59
CA VAL A 18 -11.88 10.59 -2.79
C VAL A 18 -11.51 9.96 -1.46
N TYR A 19 -12.04 8.76 -1.25
CA TYR A 19 -11.65 7.86 -0.18
C TYR A 19 -11.18 6.54 -0.78
N ARG A 20 -9.96 6.13 -0.46
CA ARG A 20 -9.38 4.87 -0.91
C ARG A 20 -8.81 4.09 0.27
N SER A 21 -8.97 2.78 0.22
CA SER A 21 -8.48 1.88 1.26
C SER A 21 -7.77 0.69 0.63
N TYR A 22 -6.63 0.33 1.20
CA TYR A 22 -5.81 -0.82 0.80
C TYR A 22 -5.46 -1.63 2.04
N TYR A 23 -5.48 -2.94 1.90
CA TYR A 23 -4.94 -3.87 2.88
C TYR A 23 -3.62 -4.43 2.35
N LEU A 24 -2.59 -4.39 3.17
CA LEU A 24 -1.25 -4.88 2.88
C LEU A 24 -0.96 -6.08 3.74
N VAL A 25 -0.42 -7.12 3.12
CA VAL A 25 0.11 -8.29 3.81
C VAL A 25 1.56 -8.44 3.43
N ALA A 26 2.47 -8.36 4.39
CA ALA A 26 3.89 -8.57 4.22
C ALA A 26 4.35 -9.80 4.99
N ASP A 27 5.19 -10.62 4.36
CA ASP A 27 5.78 -11.80 4.98
C ASP A 27 7.29 -11.88 4.71
N PHE A 28 7.99 -12.54 5.62
CA PHE A 28 9.44 -12.67 5.55
C PHE A 28 9.80 -13.70 4.48
N GLY A 29 10.61 -13.29 3.51
CA GLY A 29 11.12 -14.16 2.47
C GLY A 29 12.43 -14.83 2.87
N ALA A 30 12.99 -15.65 1.96
CA ALA A 30 14.29 -16.28 2.19
C ALA A 30 15.41 -15.24 2.35
N SER A 31 16.40 -15.52 3.20
CA SER A 31 17.65 -14.76 3.29
C SER A 31 17.52 -13.26 3.55
N GLY A 32 16.55 -12.83 4.39
CA GLY A 32 16.38 -11.41 4.75
C GLY A 32 15.54 -10.60 3.78
N SER A 33 15.02 -11.24 2.72
CA SER A 33 14.06 -10.64 1.80
C SER A 33 12.68 -10.50 2.45
N GLY A 34 11.82 -9.68 1.83
CA GLY A 34 10.42 -9.58 2.21
C GLY A 34 9.54 -9.54 0.97
N LYS A 35 8.34 -10.09 1.09
CA LYS A 35 7.32 -10.02 0.04
C LYS A 35 6.08 -9.37 0.61
N SER A 36 5.49 -8.42 -0.11
CA SER A 36 4.21 -7.81 0.21
C SER A 36 3.19 -8.04 -0.90
N SER A 37 1.93 -8.09 -0.52
CA SER A 37 0.77 -8.15 -1.41
C SER A 37 -0.13 -6.95 -1.13
N ILE A 38 -0.63 -6.33 -2.18
CA ILE A 38 -1.52 -5.15 -2.13
C ILE A 38 -2.93 -5.60 -2.47
N ILE A 39 -3.90 -5.34 -1.59
CA ILE A 39 -5.30 -5.70 -1.78
C ILE A 39 -6.14 -4.42 -1.73
N PRO A 40 -6.79 -4.00 -2.83
CA PRO A 40 -7.66 -2.83 -2.82
C PRO A 40 -8.96 -3.17 -2.10
N MET A 41 -9.36 -2.35 -1.14
CA MET A 41 -10.57 -2.53 -0.33
C MET A 41 -11.71 -1.60 -0.74
N SER A 42 -11.40 -0.52 -1.45
CA SER A 42 -12.37 0.45 -1.97
C SER A 42 -12.54 0.30 -3.47
N MET A 43 -13.78 0.43 -3.95
CA MET A 43 -14.10 0.44 -5.38
C MET A 43 -13.37 1.59 -6.11
N GLY A 44 -12.76 1.30 -7.26
CA GLY A 44 -12.04 2.30 -8.05
C GLY A 44 -10.68 2.72 -7.49
N ALA A 45 -10.17 2.03 -6.47
CA ALA A 45 -8.77 2.18 -6.05
C ALA A 45 -7.82 1.71 -7.17
N PRO A 46 -6.91 2.56 -7.66
CA PRO A 46 -5.91 2.15 -8.64
C PRO A 46 -4.99 1.09 -8.03
N MET A 47 -4.54 0.17 -8.87
CA MET A 47 -3.58 -0.86 -8.51
C MET A 47 -2.28 -0.65 -9.26
N PRO A 48 -1.13 -1.02 -8.67
CA PRO A 48 0.09 -1.20 -9.44
C PRO A 48 -0.05 -2.37 -10.42
N ASP A 49 0.79 -2.39 -11.45
CA ASP A 49 0.79 -3.45 -12.47
C ASP A 49 1.12 -4.83 -11.87
N ASP A 50 1.93 -4.87 -10.81
CA ASP A 50 2.22 -6.06 -10.02
C ASP A 50 1.62 -5.91 -8.61
N GLU A 51 0.70 -6.80 -8.25
CA GLU A 51 0.07 -6.85 -6.93
C GLU A 51 1.02 -7.34 -5.84
N HIS A 52 2.15 -7.92 -6.23
CA HIS A 52 3.20 -8.39 -5.34
C HIS A 52 4.46 -7.54 -5.47
N LEU A 53 5.05 -7.19 -4.34
CA LEU A 53 6.35 -6.52 -4.30
C LEU A 53 7.32 -7.35 -3.49
N THR A 54 8.52 -7.55 -4.02
CA THR A 54 9.58 -8.27 -3.32
C THR A 54 10.78 -7.36 -3.13
N VAL A 55 11.26 -7.27 -1.89
CA VAL A 55 12.49 -6.54 -1.53
C VAL A 55 13.57 -7.54 -1.17
N LYS A 56 14.81 -7.25 -1.58
CA LYS A 56 15.95 -8.16 -1.35
C LYS A 56 16.40 -8.21 0.12
N TYR A 57 16.20 -7.11 0.87
CA TYR A 57 16.68 -6.95 2.24
C TYR A 57 15.66 -6.15 3.08
N GLY A 58 15.76 -6.27 4.41
CA GLY A 58 14.93 -5.53 5.36
C GLY A 58 13.60 -6.21 5.70
N GLY A 59 13.40 -7.45 5.23
CA GLY A 59 12.27 -8.29 5.62
C GLY A 59 10.89 -7.67 5.35
N GLU A 60 9.95 -8.01 6.22
CA GLU A 60 8.54 -7.61 6.15
C GLU A 60 8.35 -6.10 6.18
N GLU A 61 9.09 -5.41 7.04
CA GLU A 61 8.97 -3.96 7.21
C GLU A 61 9.36 -3.22 5.92
N ALA A 62 10.48 -3.61 5.30
CA ALA A 62 10.90 -3.01 4.04
C ALA A 62 9.92 -3.33 2.90
N ALA A 63 9.34 -4.54 2.87
CA ALA A 63 8.34 -4.91 1.88
C ALA A 63 7.04 -4.10 2.04
N LEU A 64 6.62 -3.86 3.28
CA LEU A 64 5.43 -3.08 3.59
C LEU A 64 5.61 -1.60 3.24
N LYS A 65 6.78 -1.04 3.55
CA LYS A 65 7.15 0.33 3.16
C LYS A 65 7.19 0.47 1.63
N ALA A 66 7.78 -0.50 0.92
CA ALA A 66 7.81 -0.49 -0.54
C ALA A 66 6.40 -0.51 -1.14
N ALA A 67 5.49 -1.34 -0.60
CA ALA A 67 4.10 -1.37 -1.03
C ALA A 67 3.36 -0.05 -0.76
N ALA A 68 3.55 0.56 0.41
CA ALA A 68 2.95 1.84 0.74
C ALA A 68 3.41 2.95 -0.23
N GLU A 69 4.70 3.01 -0.54
CA GLU A 69 5.24 4.00 -1.49
C GLU A 69 4.76 3.74 -2.92
N ALA A 70 4.65 2.48 -3.34
CA ALA A 70 4.09 2.14 -4.64
C ALA A 70 2.64 2.62 -4.77
N ILE A 71 1.80 2.41 -3.76
CA ILE A 71 0.40 2.90 -3.74
C ILE A 71 0.34 4.41 -3.84
N LYS A 72 1.16 5.14 -3.06
CA LYS A 72 1.19 6.61 -3.09
C LYS A 72 1.58 7.16 -4.46
N ALA A 73 2.49 6.48 -5.15
CA ALA A 73 2.99 6.91 -6.45
C ALA A 73 1.99 6.72 -7.60
N LEU A 74 0.94 5.91 -7.42
CA LEU A 74 -0.05 5.65 -8.46
C LEU A 74 -0.71 6.97 -8.91
N PRO A 75 -0.87 7.21 -10.23
CA PRO A 75 -1.38 8.48 -10.75
C PRO A 75 -2.67 8.97 -10.08
N GLY A 76 -3.61 8.06 -9.80
CA GLY A 76 -4.86 8.44 -9.15
C GLY A 76 -4.73 8.81 -7.67
N ASN A 77 -3.64 8.45 -7.00
CA ASN A 77 -3.44 8.65 -5.55
C ASN A 77 -2.54 9.86 -5.24
N GLN A 78 -1.95 10.49 -6.25
CA GLN A 78 -1.03 11.60 -6.07
C GLN A 78 -1.74 12.79 -5.40
N GLY A 79 -1.10 13.37 -4.39
CA GLY A 79 -1.65 14.51 -3.64
C GLY A 79 -2.66 14.15 -2.54
N LEU A 80 -3.10 12.89 -2.42
CA LEU A 80 -3.98 12.47 -1.33
C LEU A 80 -3.23 12.36 0.01
N GLU A 81 -3.90 12.72 1.10
CA GLU A 81 -3.40 12.49 2.46
C GLU A 81 -3.40 10.99 2.75
N VAL A 82 -2.31 10.48 3.33
CA VAL A 82 -2.11 9.05 3.57
C VAL A 82 -2.09 8.77 5.07
N ARG A 83 -2.93 7.83 5.52
CA ARG A 83 -2.93 7.31 6.89
C ARG A 83 -2.71 5.80 6.85
N ALA A 84 -1.69 5.33 7.56
CA ALA A 84 -1.37 3.91 7.65
C ALA A 84 -1.56 3.42 9.10
N VAL A 85 -2.18 2.24 9.25
CA VAL A 85 -2.32 1.52 10.51
C VAL A 85 -1.66 0.16 10.34
N ILE A 86 -0.62 -0.11 11.13
CA ILE A 86 0.14 -1.37 11.08
C ILE A 86 -0.37 -2.29 12.19
N ASN A 87 -0.51 -3.58 11.89
CA ASN A 87 -1.11 -4.61 12.73
C ASN A 87 -2.50 -4.21 13.26
N PRO A 88 -3.48 -3.95 12.39
CA PRO A 88 -4.86 -3.75 12.82
C PRO A 88 -5.34 -5.05 13.50
N GLU A 89 -5.76 -4.95 14.76
CA GLU A 89 -6.40 -6.03 15.53
C GLU A 89 -7.69 -6.54 14.88
#